data_AF-A0A0P7H836-F1
#
_entry.id   AF-A0A0P7H836-F1
#
_cell.length_a   1.000
_cell.length_b   1.000
_cell.length_c   1.000
_cell.angle_alpha   90.00
_cell.angle_beta   90.00
_cell.angle_gamma   90.00
#
_symmetry.space_group_name_H-M   'P 1'
#
loop_
_entity.id
_entity.type
_entity.pdbx_description
1 polymer ?
#
loop_
_entity_poly.entity_id
_entity_poly.type
_entity_poly.pdbx_seq_one_letter_code
_entity_poly.pdbx_strand_id
1 'polypeptide(L)'
;MILPGSHSQSLSARLAAATDHDLASVRYERFPDGELCAALAEPDADALTDAHAVVVASTTTSDAHLELLQLQDAAREAGANKVTTVVPYMGYGRQDKAFKPGHPISARAVARAISTGTDRVLLVSPHEPDVAEFFDVPCELVEGAAQLAEPLPEALDDPVFVSPDEGAIDIAEQARDAYGDGAVDYFEKDRDYDTGAVEISPGTPTWPTGTWCSSTTWSPRGRR
;
A
#
# COMPACT_ATOMS: atom_id res chain seq x y z
N MET A 1 -8.72 12.58 15.86
CA MET A 1 -9.60 11.39 15.73
C MET A 1 -9.26 10.64 14.46
N ILE A 2 -9.29 9.31 14.48
CA ILE A 2 -9.03 8.45 13.31
C ILE A 2 -10.35 8.02 12.68
N LEU A 3 -10.49 8.26 11.39
CA LEU A 3 -11.65 7.93 10.57
C LEU A 3 -11.30 6.73 9.68
N PRO A 4 -11.80 5.53 9.98
CA PRO A 4 -11.47 4.36 9.20
C PRO A 4 -12.22 4.36 7.86
N GLY A 5 -11.61 3.82 6.81
CA GLY A 5 -12.32 3.28 5.65
C GLY A 5 -12.82 1.86 5.91
N SER A 6 -13.85 1.42 5.20
CA SER A 6 -14.49 0.10 5.32
C SER A 6 -13.48 -1.04 5.10
N HIS A 7 -12.51 -0.85 4.20
CA HIS A 7 -11.44 -1.81 3.92
C HIS A 7 -10.18 -1.60 4.80
N SER A 8 -10.23 -0.70 5.78
CA SER A 8 -9.08 -0.34 6.63
C SER A 8 -9.42 -0.32 8.13
N GLN A 9 -10.57 -0.85 8.53
CA GLN A 9 -11.05 -0.87 9.93
C GLN A 9 -10.04 -1.45 10.92
N SER A 10 -9.50 -2.65 10.64
CA SER A 10 -8.57 -3.33 11.54
C SER A 10 -7.27 -2.54 11.75
N LEU A 11 -6.69 -2.02 10.66
CA LEU A 11 -5.49 -1.19 10.74
C LEU A 11 -5.77 0.12 11.50
N SER A 12 -6.91 0.76 11.24
CA SER A 12 -7.31 2.01 11.88
C SER A 12 -7.50 1.84 13.39
N ALA A 13 -8.13 0.75 13.81
CA ALA A 13 -8.30 0.43 15.23
C ALA A 13 -6.96 0.18 15.93
N ARG A 14 -6.03 -0.52 15.27
CA ARG A 14 -4.66 -0.71 15.78
C ARG A 14 -3.89 0.60 15.85
N LEU A 15 -4.03 1.47 14.84
CA LEU A 15 -3.39 2.78 14.83
C LEU A 15 -3.94 3.67 15.94
N ALA A 16 -5.26 3.68 16.14
CA ALA A 16 -5.92 4.40 17.22
C ALA A 16 -5.40 3.97 18.60
N ALA A 17 -5.34 2.66 18.85
CA ALA A 17 -4.78 2.12 20.08
C ALA A 17 -3.28 2.45 20.25
N ALA A 18 -2.48 2.35 19.19
CA ALA A 18 -1.04 2.60 19.25
C ALA A 18 -0.68 4.08 19.42
N THR A 19 -1.58 4.99 19.03
CA THR A 19 -1.36 6.45 19.09
C THR A 19 -2.15 7.13 20.19
N ASP A 20 -2.95 6.41 20.98
CA ASP A 20 -3.82 6.96 22.02
C ASP A 20 -4.82 8.01 21.47
N HIS A 21 -5.48 7.67 20.35
CA HIS A 21 -6.50 8.51 19.73
C HIS A 21 -7.82 7.77 19.58
N ASP A 22 -8.92 8.51 19.58
CA ASP A 22 -10.25 7.96 19.34
C ASP A 22 -10.42 7.44 17.91
N LEU A 23 -11.13 6.32 17.78
CA LEU A 23 -11.58 5.75 16.51
C LEU A 23 -13.04 6.15 16.28
N ALA A 24 -13.32 6.84 15.19
CA ALA A 24 -14.67 7.26 14.82
C ALA A 24 -15.56 6.06 14.44
N SER A 25 -16.83 6.11 14.81
CA SER A 25 -17.86 5.22 14.30
C SER A 25 -18.36 5.72 12.93
N VAL A 26 -18.00 5.00 11.88
CA VAL A 26 -18.44 5.29 10.50
C VAL A 26 -19.47 4.27 10.05
N ARG A 27 -20.56 4.74 9.44
CA ARG A 27 -21.53 3.92 8.72
C ARG A 27 -21.29 3.99 7.22
N TYR A 28 -21.32 2.84 6.56
CA TYR A 28 -21.21 2.72 5.10
C TYR A 28 -22.52 2.16 4.56
N GLU A 29 -23.25 3.00 3.84
CA GLU A 29 -24.56 2.67 3.31
C GLU A 29 -24.54 2.79 1.78
N ARG A 30 -25.50 2.11 1.15
CA ARG A 30 -25.78 2.28 -0.28
C ARG A 30 -27.20 2.72 -0.50
N PHE A 31 -27.37 3.70 -1.37
CA PHE A 31 -28.68 4.07 -1.89
C PHE A 31 -29.20 2.98 -2.86
N PRO A 32 -30.51 2.95 -3.16
CA PRO A 32 -31.10 1.93 -4.02
C PRO A 32 -30.52 1.85 -5.45
N ASP A 33 -29.92 2.94 -5.95
CA ASP A 33 -29.25 3.01 -7.25
C ASP A 33 -27.77 2.59 -7.21
N GLY A 34 -27.23 2.31 -6.02
CA GLY A 34 -25.88 1.82 -5.80
C GLY A 34 -24.87 2.87 -5.34
N GLU A 35 -25.26 4.15 -5.26
CA GLU A 35 -24.42 5.23 -4.75
C GLU A 35 -24.03 4.97 -3.28
N LEU A 36 -22.79 5.32 -2.92
CA LEU A 36 -22.22 5.09 -1.59
C LEU A 36 -22.40 6.31 -0.69
N CYS A 37 -22.58 6.07 0.61
CA CYS A 37 -22.55 7.09 1.64
C CYS A 37 -21.73 6.60 2.84
N ALA A 38 -20.57 7.23 3.08
CA ALA A 38 -19.79 7.09 4.31
C ALA A 38 -20.14 8.24 5.27
N ALA A 39 -20.77 7.91 6.39
CA ALA A 39 -21.28 8.89 7.34
C ALA A 39 -20.70 8.66 8.74
N LEU A 40 -20.18 9.72 9.35
CA LEU A 40 -19.79 9.73 10.76
C LEU A 40 -21.04 9.63 11.64
N ALA A 41 -20.91 8.99 12.79
CA ALA A 41 -21.92 9.12 13.84
C ALA A 41 -21.94 10.57 14.35
N GLU A 42 -23.13 11.11 14.66
CA GLU A 42 -23.29 12.48 15.18
C GLU A 42 -22.31 12.85 16.32
N PRO A 43 -22.13 12.04 17.38
CA PRO A 43 -21.18 12.41 18.44
C PRO A 43 -19.72 12.52 17.97
N ASP A 44 -19.33 11.73 16.96
CA ASP A 44 -17.96 11.77 16.40
C ASP A 44 -17.79 12.97 15.47
N ALA A 45 -18.85 13.35 14.74
CA ALA A 45 -18.85 14.56 13.92
C ALA A 45 -18.72 15.82 14.81
N ASP A 46 -19.50 15.92 15.89
CA ASP A 46 -19.40 17.04 16.83
C ASP A 46 -17.99 17.16 17.44
N ALA A 47 -17.36 16.02 17.74
CA ALA A 47 -16.01 15.96 18.30
C ALA A 47 -14.90 16.39 17.31
N LEU A 48 -15.21 16.54 16.01
CA LEU A 48 -14.24 16.97 14.99
C LEU A 48 -14.12 18.48 14.83
N THR A 49 -15.01 19.28 15.43
CA THR A 49 -14.95 20.75 15.34
C THR A 49 -13.62 21.26 15.90
N ASP A 50 -12.87 22.01 15.08
CA ASP A 50 -11.53 22.52 15.40
C ASP A 50 -10.49 21.43 15.77
N ALA A 51 -10.74 20.18 15.34
CA ALA A 51 -9.86 19.05 15.63
C ALA A 51 -9.08 18.58 14.38
N HIS A 52 -8.10 17.70 14.65
CA HIS A 52 -7.33 17.00 13.61
C HIS A 52 -7.97 15.63 13.31
N ALA A 53 -8.44 15.47 12.08
CA ALA A 53 -8.92 14.21 11.53
C ALA A 53 -7.79 13.45 10.82
N VAL A 54 -7.72 12.15 11.05
CA VAL A 54 -6.81 11.23 10.36
C VAL A 54 -7.65 10.19 9.61
N VAL A 55 -7.82 10.37 8.30
CA VAL A 55 -8.52 9.41 7.44
C VAL A 55 -7.57 8.27 7.11
N VAL A 56 -7.97 7.02 7.37
CA VAL A 56 -7.15 5.83 7.08
C VAL A 56 -7.92 4.94 6.13
N ALA A 57 -7.57 4.96 4.84
CA ALA A 57 -8.32 4.24 3.83
C ALA A 57 -7.44 3.78 2.65
N SER A 58 -7.57 2.50 2.29
CA SER A 58 -6.94 1.94 1.08
C SER A 58 -7.85 2.10 -0.14
N THR A 59 -7.29 2.38 -1.31
CA THR A 59 -8.05 2.55 -2.56
C THR A 59 -8.10 1.25 -3.37
N THR A 60 -8.48 0.14 -2.72
CA THR A 60 -8.49 -1.20 -3.34
C THR A 60 -9.51 -1.36 -4.48
N THR A 61 -10.52 -0.49 -4.52
CA THR A 61 -11.57 -0.43 -5.54
C THR A 61 -11.93 1.03 -5.81
N SER A 62 -12.62 1.30 -6.93
CA SER A 62 -13.20 2.63 -7.20
C SER A 62 -14.10 3.10 -6.06
N ASP A 63 -14.88 2.18 -5.51
CA ASP A 63 -15.79 2.43 -4.39
C ASP A 63 -15.04 2.82 -3.12
N ALA A 64 -13.96 2.11 -2.77
CA ALA A 64 -13.11 2.46 -1.63
C ALA A 64 -12.38 3.80 -1.84
N HIS A 65 -12.05 4.15 -3.10
CA HIS A 65 -11.52 5.48 -3.42
C HIS A 65 -12.58 6.57 -3.21
N LEU A 66 -13.81 6.39 -3.70
CA LEU A 66 -14.90 7.34 -3.45
C LEU A 66 -15.21 7.47 -1.95
N GLU A 67 -15.19 6.37 -1.22
CA GLU A 67 -15.39 6.35 0.23
C GLU A 67 -14.32 7.17 0.97
N LEU A 68 -13.05 7.04 0.59
CA LEU A 68 -11.96 7.87 1.13
C LEU A 68 -12.25 9.36 0.93
N LEU A 69 -12.67 9.75 -0.27
CA LEU A 69 -13.01 11.15 -0.58
C LEU A 69 -14.20 11.63 0.27
N GLN A 70 -15.22 10.79 0.44
CA GLN A 70 -16.36 11.09 1.31
C GLN A 70 -15.96 11.23 2.78
N LEU A 71 -15.00 10.45 3.28
CA LEU A 71 -14.50 10.60 4.65
C LEU A 71 -13.73 11.90 4.85
N GLN A 72 -12.93 12.32 3.86
CA GLN A 72 -12.27 13.62 3.89
C GLN A 72 -13.30 14.76 3.90
N ASP A 73 -14.31 14.67 3.04
CA ASP A 73 -15.40 15.64 2.97
C ASP A 73 -16.20 15.70 4.27
N ALA A 74 -16.63 14.55 4.80
CA ALA A 74 -17.33 14.43 6.07
C ALA A 74 -16.54 15.01 7.24
N ALA A 75 -15.21 14.81 7.26
CA ALA A 75 -14.35 15.42 8.28
C ALA A 75 -14.34 16.96 8.19
N ARG A 76 -14.29 17.52 6.97
CA ARG A 76 -14.32 18.97 6.76
C ARG A 76 -15.68 19.57 7.09
N GLU A 77 -16.77 18.92 6.69
CA GLU A 77 -18.14 19.32 7.04
C GLU A 77 -18.37 19.29 8.56
N ALA A 78 -17.79 18.32 9.25
CA ALA A 78 -17.79 18.22 10.72
C ALA A 78 -16.89 19.27 11.42
N GLY A 79 -16.22 20.14 10.66
CA GLY A 79 -15.44 21.26 11.21
C GLY A 79 -13.97 20.94 11.51
N ALA A 80 -13.40 19.84 11.00
CA ALA A 80 -11.99 19.53 11.19
C ALA A 80 -11.09 20.61 10.56
N ASN A 81 -10.26 21.26 11.38
CA ASN A 81 -9.32 22.28 10.92
C ASN A 81 -8.11 21.69 10.21
N LYS A 82 -7.83 20.39 10.45
CA LYS A 82 -6.74 19.66 9.82
C LYS A 82 -7.19 18.25 9.44
N VAL A 83 -6.83 17.82 8.24
CA VAL A 83 -7.06 16.47 7.73
C VAL A 83 -5.73 15.87 7.28
N THR A 84 -5.43 14.67 7.74
CA THR A 84 -4.30 13.85 7.26
C THR A 84 -4.84 12.56 6.71
N THR A 85 -4.41 12.18 5.51
CA THR A 85 -4.87 10.93 4.89
C THR A 85 -3.73 9.92 4.91
N VAL A 86 -3.96 8.79 5.56
CA VAL A 86 -3.10 7.60 5.50
C VAL A 86 -3.67 6.67 4.45
N VAL A 87 -2.86 6.31 3.46
CA VAL A 87 -3.20 5.40 2.38
C VAL A 87 -2.34 4.15 2.52
N PRO A 88 -2.84 3.09 3.21
CA PRO A 88 -2.08 1.87 3.44
C PRO A 88 -1.82 1.08 2.16
N TYR A 89 -2.73 1.19 1.20
CA TYR A 89 -2.57 0.64 -0.14
C TYR A 89 -3.23 1.57 -1.15
N MET A 90 -2.42 2.06 -2.09
CA MET A 90 -2.90 2.88 -3.19
C MET A 90 -3.13 2.02 -4.44
N GLY A 91 -4.38 1.68 -4.70
CA GLY A 91 -4.80 1.13 -5.99
C GLY A 91 -4.47 2.09 -7.12
N TYR A 92 -4.45 1.56 -8.35
CA TYR A 92 -4.01 2.27 -9.57
C TYR A 92 -2.51 2.64 -9.60
N GLY A 93 -1.74 2.36 -8.55
CA GLY A 93 -0.29 2.62 -8.49
C GLY A 93 0.53 1.90 -9.57
N ARG A 94 0.01 0.81 -10.15
CA ARG A 94 0.63 0.10 -11.29
C ARG A 94 0.57 0.86 -12.62
N GLN A 95 -0.19 1.96 -12.67
CA GLN A 95 -0.27 2.84 -13.83
C GLN A 95 0.17 4.25 -13.43
N ASP A 96 1.43 4.30 -13.01
CA ASP A 96 2.28 5.45 -12.66
C ASP A 96 2.71 6.28 -13.88
N LYS A 97 2.62 5.71 -15.09
CA LYS A 97 2.90 6.40 -16.35
C LYS A 97 1.94 6.01 -17.48
N ALA A 98 1.97 6.80 -18.55
CA ALA A 98 1.23 6.50 -19.77
C ALA A 98 2.03 5.50 -20.63
N PHE A 99 1.76 4.21 -20.47
CA PHE A 99 2.48 3.16 -21.21
C PHE A 99 2.26 3.18 -22.74
N LYS A 100 1.16 3.79 -23.21
CA LYS A 100 0.87 3.98 -24.64
C LYS A 100 0.26 5.37 -24.87
N PRO A 101 0.36 5.93 -26.09
CA PRO A 101 -0.33 7.18 -26.43
C PRO A 101 -1.83 7.12 -26.09
N GLY A 102 -2.32 8.14 -25.39
CA GLY A 102 -3.72 8.24 -24.95
C GLY A 102 -4.07 7.48 -23.66
N HIS A 103 -3.16 6.68 -23.09
CA HIS A 103 -3.39 6.08 -21.78
C HIS A 103 -3.37 7.15 -20.67
N PRO A 104 -4.22 7.02 -19.64
CA PRO A 104 -4.11 7.87 -18.46
C PRO A 104 -2.85 7.50 -17.65
N ILE A 105 -2.45 8.45 -16.81
CA ILE A 105 -1.64 8.17 -15.62
C ILE A 105 -2.63 8.05 -14.46
N SER A 106 -3.06 6.82 -14.18
CA SER A 106 -4.15 6.58 -13.22
C SER A 106 -3.73 6.89 -11.79
N ALA A 107 -2.48 6.57 -11.42
CA ALA A 107 -1.92 6.94 -10.12
C ALA A 107 -2.00 8.46 -9.89
N ARG A 108 -1.70 9.26 -10.92
CA ARG A 108 -1.81 10.73 -10.88
C ARG A 108 -3.24 11.21 -10.71
N ALA A 109 -4.21 10.59 -11.39
CA ALA A 109 -5.61 10.95 -11.24
C ALA A 109 -6.11 10.69 -9.81
N VAL A 110 -5.76 9.53 -9.24
CA VAL A 110 -6.12 9.15 -7.87
C VAL A 110 -5.42 10.05 -6.83
N ALA A 111 -4.11 10.30 -6.96
CA ALA A 111 -3.35 11.15 -6.03
C ALA A 111 -3.91 12.58 -5.96
N ARG A 112 -4.22 13.16 -7.11
CA ARG A 112 -4.79 14.51 -7.19
C ARG A 112 -6.19 14.59 -6.58
N ALA A 113 -7.04 13.57 -6.81
CA ALA A 113 -8.34 13.51 -6.17
C ALA A 113 -8.23 13.42 -4.64
N ILE A 114 -7.32 12.58 -4.12
CA ILE A 114 -7.06 12.49 -2.66
C ILE A 114 -6.55 13.83 -2.10
N SER A 115 -5.77 14.57 -2.89
CA SER A 115 -5.16 15.84 -2.47
C SER A 115 -6.17 16.94 -2.19
N THR A 116 -7.39 16.88 -2.74
CA THR A 116 -8.38 17.96 -2.58
C THR A 116 -9.00 18.02 -1.18
N GLY A 117 -9.02 16.91 -0.44
CA GLY A 117 -9.69 16.81 0.85
C GLY A 117 -8.76 16.80 2.08
N THR A 118 -7.44 16.88 1.89
CA THR A 118 -6.45 16.63 2.96
C THR A 118 -5.32 17.66 2.95
N ASP A 119 -4.67 17.88 4.09
CA ASP A 119 -3.52 18.81 4.21
C ASP A 119 -2.17 18.11 4.02
N ARG A 120 -2.13 16.79 4.23
CA ARG A 120 -0.96 15.92 4.00
C ARG A 120 -1.39 14.49 3.74
N VAL A 121 -0.50 13.70 3.15
CA VAL A 121 -0.68 12.27 2.89
C VAL A 121 0.48 11.46 3.49
N LEU A 122 0.14 10.31 4.09
CA LEU A 122 1.06 9.24 4.42
C LEU A 122 0.77 8.06 3.49
N LEU A 123 1.72 7.68 2.65
CA LEU A 123 1.55 6.60 1.67
C LEU A 123 2.46 5.42 2.03
N VAL A 124 1.86 4.26 2.26
CA VAL A 124 2.61 3.08 2.72
C VAL A 124 3.08 2.26 1.52
N SER A 125 4.40 2.08 1.40
CA SER A 125 5.12 1.27 0.39
C SER A 125 4.40 1.21 -0.96
N PRO A 126 4.32 2.33 -1.71
CA PRO A 126 3.66 2.35 -3.02
C PRO A 126 4.40 1.46 -4.02
N HIS A 127 3.72 1.14 -5.13
CA HIS A 127 4.33 0.34 -6.19
C HIS A 127 5.59 1.00 -6.79
N GLU A 128 5.53 2.32 -6.95
CA GLU A 128 6.65 3.16 -7.39
C GLU A 128 6.70 4.39 -6.48
N PRO A 129 7.88 4.78 -5.95
CA PRO A 129 8.01 5.90 -5.02
C PRO A 129 7.65 7.25 -5.66
N ASP A 130 7.89 7.40 -6.97
CA ASP A 130 7.60 8.60 -7.76
C ASP A 130 6.11 8.99 -7.74
N VAL A 131 5.21 8.05 -7.40
CA VAL A 131 3.78 8.36 -7.22
C VAL A 131 3.54 9.42 -6.15
N ALA A 132 4.44 9.57 -5.18
CA ALA A 132 4.39 10.64 -4.18
C ALA A 132 4.37 12.05 -4.80
N GLU A 133 5.01 12.24 -5.96
CA GLU A 133 5.09 13.53 -6.65
C GLU A 133 3.77 13.95 -7.30
N PHE A 134 2.81 13.02 -7.44
CA PHE A 134 1.51 13.34 -8.01
C PHE A 134 0.52 13.97 -7.03
N PHE A 135 0.84 13.98 -5.73
CA PHE A 135 0.02 14.65 -4.73
C PHE A 135 0.27 16.16 -4.77
N ASP A 136 -0.80 16.95 -4.72
CA ASP A 136 -0.71 18.42 -4.71
C ASP A 136 -0.44 18.96 -3.27
N VAL A 137 -0.43 18.07 -2.28
CA VAL A 137 -0.11 18.32 -0.87
C VAL A 137 1.10 17.49 -0.45
N PRO A 138 1.79 17.84 0.67
CA PRO A 138 2.92 17.04 1.15
C PRO A 138 2.56 15.57 1.32
N CYS A 139 3.30 14.70 0.63
CA CYS A 139 3.17 13.25 0.69
C CYS A 139 4.47 12.66 1.25
N GLU A 140 4.36 11.88 2.32
CA GLU A 140 5.48 11.19 2.96
C GLU A 140 5.29 9.68 2.78
N LEU A 141 6.36 9.02 2.33
CA LEU A 141 6.38 7.58 2.16
C LEU A 141 6.72 6.90 3.48
N VAL A 142 5.98 5.84 3.81
CA VAL A 142 6.20 5.00 4.97
C VAL A 142 6.54 3.59 4.49
N GLU A 143 7.72 3.09 4.85
CA GLU A 143 8.15 1.76 4.47
C GLU A 143 7.70 0.68 5.44
N GLY A 144 7.09 -0.38 4.92
CA GLY A 144 6.60 -1.52 5.69
C GLY A 144 7.49 -2.77 5.64
N ALA A 145 8.46 -2.83 4.72
CA ALA A 145 9.22 -4.06 4.43
C ALA A 145 9.98 -4.61 5.65
N ALA A 146 10.55 -3.75 6.49
CA ALA A 146 11.22 -4.15 7.72
C ALA A 146 10.32 -4.94 8.70
N GLN A 147 9.00 -4.70 8.68
CA GLN A 147 8.05 -5.40 9.55
C GLN A 147 7.87 -6.87 9.15
N LEU A 148 8.33 -7.28 7.96
CA LEU A 148 8.32 -8.68 7.53
C LEU A 148 9.28 -9.56 8.35
N ALA A 149 10.24 -8.96 9.06
CA ALA A 149 11.13 -9.67 9.96
C ALA A 149 10.48 -10.06 11.29
N GLU A 150 9.49 -9.29 11.78
CA GLU A 150 8.83 -9.50 13.08
C GLU A 150 8.28 -10.93 13.29
N PRO A 151 7.57 -11.55 12.32
CA PRO A 151 7.03 -12.90 12.52
C PRO A 151 8.06 -14.02 12.37
N LEU A 152 9.32 -13.71 12.03
CA LEU A 152 10.35 -14.73 11.83
C LEU A 152 10.83 -15.30 13.18
N PRO A 153 11.24 -16.59 13.23
CA PRO A 153 11.87 -17.16 14.43
C PRO A 153 13.16 -16.42 14.79
N GLU A 154 13.47 -16.28 16.08
CA GLU A 154 14.65 -15.55 16.57
C GLU A 154 16.00 -16.07 16.05
N ALA A 155 16.07 -17.34 15.64
CA ALA A 155 17.31 -17.99 15.21
C ALA A 155 17.04 -18.94 14.04
N LEU A 156 17.04 -18.39 12.83
CA LEU A 156 17.18 -19.11 11.58
C LEU A 156 18.67 -19.45 11.33
N ASP A 157 18.93 -20.64 10.81
CA ASP A 157 20.25 -21.10 10.39
C ASP A 157 20.48 -20.68 8.94
N ASP A 158 21.48 -19.82 8.70
CA ASP A 158 21.85 -19.26 7.38
C ASP A 158 20.64 -18.85 6.49
N PRO A 159 19.76 -17.93 6.94
CA PRO A 159 18.56 -17.58 6.19
C PRO A 159 18.88 -16.87 4.87
N VAL A 160 18.06 -17.14 3.85
CA VAL A 160 18.11 -16.45 2.56
C VAL A 160 16.75 -15.77 2.31
N PHE A 161 16.79 -14.46 2.11
CA PHE A 161 15.64 -13.63 1.78
C PHE A 161 15.56 -13.49 0.27
N VAL A 162 14.54 -14.10 -0.35
CA VAL A 162 14.47 -14.20 -1.82
C VAL A 162 13.45 -13.24 -2.38
N SER A 163 13.90 -12.32 -3.24
CA SER A 163 13.03 -11.48 -4.05
C SER A 163 12.47 -12.25 -5.25
N PRO A 164 11.17 -12.10 -5.59
CA PRO A 164 10.59 -12.76 -6.76
C PRO A 164 11.12 -12.25 -8.10
N ASP A 165 11.63 -11.01 -8.14
CA ASP A 165 12.32 -10.41 -9.29
C ASP A 165 13.21 -9.23 -8.85
N GLU A 166 13.95 -8.64 -9.78
CA GLU A 166 14.83 -7.50 -9.49
C GLU A 166 14.09 -6.30 -8.89
N GLY A 167 12.82 -6.08 -9.24
CA GLY A 167 12.05 -4.91 -8.82
C GLY A 167 11.63 -4.93 -7.35
N ALA A 168 11.85 -6.04 -6.63
CA ALA A 168 11.51 -6.18 -5.22
C ALA A 168 12.72 -6.54 -4.34
N ILE A 169 13.95 -6.42 -4.86
CA ILE A 169 15.18 -6.69 -4.08
C ILE A 169 15.21 -5.85 -2.82
N ASP A 170 14.89 -4.56 -2.92
CA ASP A 170 14.89 -3.62 -1.79
C ASP A 170 13.96 -4.08 -0.65
N ILE A 171 12.87 -4.81 -0.95
CA ILE A 171 11.97 -5.36 0.08
C ILE A 171 12.65 -6.51 0.82
N ALA A 172 13.33 -7.40 0.07
CA ALA A 172 14.07 -8.52 0.65
C ALA A 172 15.26 -8.04 1.49
N GLU A 173 15.96 -7.00 1.02
CA GLU A 173 17.06 -6.36 1.76
C GLU A 173 16.57 -5.73 3.06
N GLN A 174 15.49 -4.94 3.03
CA GLN A 174 14.94 -4.33 4.24
C GLN A 174 14.47 -5.37 5.26
N ALA A 175 13.85 -6.47 4.81
CA ALA A 175 13.45 -7.56 5.70
C ALA A 175 14.68 -8.26 6.31
N ARG A 176 15.72 -8.51 5.51
CA ARG A 176 16.99 -9.11 5.98
C ARG A 176 17.71 -8.21 6.97
N ASP A 177 17.82 -6.92 6.68
CA ASP A 177 18.47 -5.94 7.56
C ASP A 177 17.72 -5.77 8.89
N ALA A 178 16.38 -5.81 8.87
CA ALA A 178 15.56 -5.78 10.07
C ALA A 178 15.67 -7.06 10.91
N TYR A 179 15.83 -8.21 10.25
CA TYR A 179 16.11 -9.49 10.92
C TYR A 179 17.53 -9.52 11.52
N GLY A 180 18.50 -8.88 10.86
CA GLY A 180 19.85 -8.62 11.37
C GLY A 180 20.93 -9.59 10.86
N ASP A 181 20.58 -10.63 10.11
CA ASP A 181 21.51 -11.58 9.50
C ASP A 181 20.91 -12.28 8.26
N GLY A 182 21.75 -12.92 7.45
CA GLY A 182 21.34 -13.70 6.28
C GLY A 182 21.72 -13.08 4.94
N ALA A 183 21.46 -13.85 3.90
CA ALA A 183 21.72 -13.49 2.50
C ALA A 183 20.45 -12.99 1.81
N VAL A 184 20.61 -12.28 0.69
CA VAL A 184 19.52 -11.83 -0.19
C VAL A 184 19.74 -12.35 -1.59
N ASP A 185 18.77 -13.08 -2.12
CA ASP A 185 18.83 -13.58 -3.50
C ASP A 185 17.61 -13.11 -4.29
N TYR A 186 17.62 -13.30 -5.61
CA TYR A 186 16.50 -12.92 -6.46
C TYR A 186 16.39 -13.84 -7.66
N PHE A 187 15.22 -13.81 -8.32
CA PHE A 187 15.06 -14.44 -9.62
C PHE A 187 15.17 -13.42 -10.75
N GLU A 188 15.81 -13.81 -11.84
CA GLU A 188 15.74 -13.08 -13.11
C GLU A 188 14.48 -13.52 -13.85
N LYS A 189 13.67 -12.54 -14.27
CA LYS A 189 12.41 -12.79 -14.95
C LYS A 189 12.46 -12.15 -16.35
N ASP A 190 12.62 -12.97 -17.36
CA ASP A 190 12.49 -12.55 -18.76
C ASP A 190 11.04 -12.73 -19.21
N ARG A 191 10.49 -11.69 -19.84
CA ARG A 191 9.14 -11.72 -20.40
C ARG A 191 9.18 -11.36 -21.87
N ASP A 192 8.76 -12.30 -22.69
CA ASP A 192 8.47 -12.07 -24.09
C ASP A 192 7.15 -11.29 -24.20
N TYR A 193 7.22 -10.04 -24.66
CA TYR A 193 6.06 -9.15 -24.80
C TYR A 193 5.17 -9.47 -26.00
N ASP A 194 5.65 -10.24 -26.97
CA ASP A 194 4.90 -10.65 -28.16
C ASP A 194 4.08 -11.91 -27.89
N THR A 195 4.67 -12.89 -27.18
CA THR A 195 4.01 -14.17 -26.87
C THR A 195 3.39 -14.24 -25.48
N GLY A 196 3.81 -13.35 -24.57
CA GLY A 196 3.43 -13.38 -23.16
C GLY A 196 4.11 -14.48 -22.36
N ALA A 197 5.07 -15.21 -22.95
CA ALA A 197 5.86 -16.21 -22.25
C ALA A 197 6.71 -15.55 -21.15
N VAL A 198 6.87 -16.26 -20.03
CA VAL A 198 7.69 -15.82 -18.90
C VAL A 198 8.66 -16.93 -18.57
N GLU A 199 9.95 -16.61 -18.59
CA GLU A 199 11.03 -17.47 -18.12
C GLU A 199 11.57 -16.90 -16.80
N ILE A 200 11.80 -17.77 -15.83
CA ILE A 200 12.30 -17.41 -14.50
C ILE A 200 13.53 -18.26 -14.23
N SER A 201 14.67 -17.61 -13.99
CA SER A 201 15.93 -18.25 -13.62
C SER A 201 16.44 -17.71 -12.29
N PRO A 202 17.20 -18.49 -11.50
CA PRO A 202 17.93 -17.94 -10.36
C PRO A 202 18.82 -16.79 -10.83
N GLY A 203 18.82 -15.68 -10.09
CA GLY A 203 19.75 -14.59 -10.30
C GLY A 203 21.18 -15.01 -9.96
N THR A 204 22.13 -14.13 -10.25
CA THR A 204 23.53 -14.35 -9.87
C THR A 204 23.68 -14.07 -8.36
N PRO A 205 23.99 -15.07 -7.51
CA PRO A 205 24.01 -14.85 -6.07
C PRO A 205 25.14 -13.90 -5.68
N THR A 206 24.87 -12.97 -4.77
CA THR A 206 25.85 -12.01 -4.25
C THR A 206 26.65 -12.54 -3.04
N TRP A 207 26.46 -13.82 -2.69
CA TRP A 207 27.02 -14.50 -1.51
C TRP A 207 27.80 -15.75 -1.93
N PRO A 208 28.71 -16.28 -1.09
CA PRO A 208 29.48 -17.46 -1.45
C PRO A 208 28.53 -18.65 -1.68
N THR A 209 28.43 -19.09 -2.95
CA THR A 209 27.62 -20.23 -3.31
C THR A 209 28.32 -21.51 -2.86
N GLY A 210 27.89 -22.05 -1.71
CA GLY A 210 27.91 -23.49 -1.51
C GLY A 210 27.16 -24.18 -2.66
N THR A 211 27.49 -25.45 -2.92
CA THR A 211 27.18 -26.25 -4.13
C THR A 211 25.69 -26.52 -4.41
N TRP A 212 24.84 -25.49 -4.43
CA TRP A 212 23.38 -25.61 -4.61
C TRP A 212 22.87 -25.15 -5.98
N CYS A 213 23.68 -24.42 -6.75
CA CYS A 213 23.26 -23.95 -8.07
C CYS A 213 23.63 -24.96 -9.18
N SER A 214 22.90 -26.08 -9.25
CA SER A 214 22.75 -26.82 -10.50
C SER A 214 21.34 -26.60 -11.03
N SER A 215 21.26 -25.93 -12.17
CA SER A 215 20.05 -25.61 -12.93
C SER A 215 18.98 -26.69 -12.85
N THR A 216 17.93 -26.44 -12.08
CA THR A 216 16.70 -27.24 -12.17
C THR A 216 15.73 -26.48 -13.07
N THR A 217 15.59 -26.94 -14.30
CA THR A 217 14.55 -26.48 -15.23
C THR A 217 13.19 -26.85 -14.63
N TRP A 218 12.44 -25.85 -14.15
CA TRP A 218 11.07 -26.06 -13.70
C TRP A 218 10.15 -26.15 -14.92
N SER A 219 9.80 -27.37 -15.33
CA SER A 219 8.78 -27.60 -16.34
C SER A 219 7.39 -27.53 -15.69
N PRO A 220 6.47 -26.67 -16.16
CA PRO A 220 5.09 -26.69 -15.71
C PRO A 220 4.42 -27.92 -16.32
N ARG A 221 4.55 -29.09 -15.69
CA ARG A 221 3.72 -30.24 -16.03
C ARG A 221 2.29 -29.93 -15.62
N GLY A 222 1.46 -29.73 -16.64
CA GLY A 222 0.05 -29.45 -16.54
C GLY A 222 -0.71 -30.48 -15.71
N ARG A 223 -1.72 -29.99 -14.99
CA ARG A 223 -2.80 -30.81 -14.50
C ARG A 223 -3.67 -31.22 -15.69
N ARG A 224 -3.57 -32.49 -16.09
CA ARG A 224 -4.67 -33.44 -16.32
C ARG A 224 -4.10 -34.78 -16.75
#